data_AF-F8D7F9-F1
#
_entry.id   AF-F8D7F9-F1
#
_cell.length_a   1.000
_cell.length_b   1.000
_cell.length_c   1.000
_cell.angle_alpha   90.00
_cell.angle_beta   90.00
_cell.angle_gamma   90.00
#
_symmetry.space_group_name_H-M   'P 1'
#
loop_
_entity.id
_entity.type
_entity.pdbx_description
1 polymer ?
#
loop_
_entity_poly.entity_id
_entity_poly.type
_entity_poly.pdbx_seq_one_letter_code
_entity_poly.pdbx_strand_id
1 'polypeptide(L)'
;MTTPTLRGADAETVRDALERSEPLPGTAGFAGEVDGRLVRDVLGREPLFLESADADVGADSDAWAFEPAPLEDPAPFPAGGVLDADEAGRVEPDGVERRFTLPDPDPEPDHEAALEALDDAIRTATDAARTADREIAVAFSGGVDSALVAELLDAPLYVVGFPDSHDVEAARTAAEAMGRDLTVVELEPADLERAVPEIVRATGRTNAMDVQIALPLYLVGERVAADSYDALAVGQGADELFGGYEKVVRLDHRVEAETTRGAVREQIESLPDQLPRDVLTIRATGLEPVAPLLHDRVVEAALRLPDDLLADEETRKRGFRQVAARYLPGEVAERDKKAVQYGSLVARELDRLARQHGYKRRMDDHVSKYIESLLADE
;
A
#
# COMPACT_ATOMS: atom_id res chain seq x y z
N MET A 1 -32.19 4.06 -11.59
CA MET A 1 -31.02 3.58 -10.82
C MET A 1 -29.82 3.94 -11.66
N THR A 2 -28.99 4.84 -11.17
CA THR A 2 -27.68 5.15 -11.77
C THR A 2 -26.87 3.86 -11.82
N THR A 3 -26.12 3.65 -12.90
CA THR A 3 -25.18 2.52 -12.98
C THR A 3 -24.13 2.73 -11.91
N PRO A 4 -23.84 1.75 -11.04
CA PRO A 4 -22.81 1.90 -10.02
C PRO A 4 -21.46 2.13 -10.67
N THR A 5 -20.68 3.03 -10.09
CA THR A 5 -19.31 3.36 -10.51
C THR A 5 -18.40 3.00 -9.35
N LEU A 6 -17.98 1.73 -9.28
CA LEU A 6 -17.21 1.17 -8.17
C LEU A 6 -15.88 0.59 -8.67
N ARG A 7 -14.85 0.67 -7.81
CA ARG A 7 -13.63 -0.15 -7.91
C ARG A 7 -13.57 -1.11 -6.72
N GLY A 8 -12.91 -2.25 -6.90
CA GLY A 8 -12.81 -3.30 -5.89
C GLY A 8 -14.01 -4.25 -5.91
N ALA A 9 -14.72 -4.36 -4.79
CA ALA A 9 -15.87 -5.25 -4.64
C ALA A 9 -17.06 -4.90 -5.55
N ASP A 10 -17.89 -5.89 -5.85
CA ASP A 10 -19.10 -5.71 -6.64
C ASP A 10 -20.20 -4.95 -5.86
N ALA A 11 -21.17 -4.39 -6.59
CA ALA A 11 -22.20 -3.55 -6.00
C ALA A 11 -23.16 -4.29 -5.04
N GLU A 12 -23.34 -5.61 -5.17
CA GLU A 12 -24.18 -6.38 -4.23
C GLU A 12 -23.47 -6.49 -2.88
N THR A 13 -22.18 -6.85 -2.88
CA THR A 13 -21.35 -6.92 -1.68
C THR A 13 -21.28 -5.58 -0.95
N VAL A 14 -21.10 -4.47 -1.68
CA VAL A 14 -21.05 -3.12 -1.08
C VAL A 14 -22.40 -2.72 -0.48
N ARG A 15 -23.53 -3.05 -1.11
CA ARG A 15 -24.87 -2.80 -0.54
C ARG A 15 -25.08 -3.56 0.75
N ASP A 16 -24.77 -4.85 0.76
CA ASP A 16 -24.90 -5.70 1.95
C ASP A 16 -24.05 -5.16 3.11
N ALA A 17 -22.82 -4.72 2.82
CA ALA A 17 -21.94 -4.10 3.81
C ALA A 17 -22.55 -2.81 4.39
N LEU A 18 -23.09 -1.93 3.53
CA LEU A 18 -23.76 -0.69 3.93
C LEU A 18 -25.02 -0.93 4.76
N GLU A 19 -25.83 -1.93 4.39
CA GLU A 19 -27.05 -2.29 5.13
C GLU A 19 -26.71 -2.84 6.52
N ARG A 20 -25.66 -3.66 6.62
CA ARG A 20 -25.26 -4.34 7.87
C ARG A 20 -24.30 -3.53 8.74
N SER A 21 -23.75 -2.43 8.24
CA SER A 21 -22.62 -1.74 8.89
C SER A 21 -21.35 -2.60 8.96
N GLU A 22 -21.16 -3.53 8.03
CA GLU A 22 -20.08 -4.52 8.10
C GLU A 22 -18.77 -3.93 7.54
N PRO A 23 -17.76 -3.62 8.39
CA PRO A 23 -16.56 -2.91 7.94
C PRO A 23 -15.59 -3.79 7.15
N LEU A 24 -15.70 -5.11 7.29
CA LEU A 24 -14.83 -6.12 6.67
C LEU A 24 -15.70 -7.20 5.99
N PRO A 25 -16.39 -6.89 4.87
CA PRO A 25 -17.32 -7.82 4.22
C PRO A 25 -16.66 -9.01 3.49
N GLY A 26 -15.34 -9.17 3.60
CA GLY A 26 -14.61 -10.30 3.02
C GLY A 26 -14.04 -10.01 1.64
N THR A 27 -13.59 -8.78 1.41
CA THR A 27 -13.13 -8.26 0.12
C THR A 27 -11.68 -7.78 0.17
N ALA A 28 -11.15 -7.37 -1.00
CA ALA A 28 -9.87 -6.68 -1.12
C ALA A 28 -9.99 -5.13 -1.00
N GLY A 29 -11.16 -4.62 -0.59
CA GLY A 29 -11.47 -3.19 -0.56
C GLY A 29 -12.47 -2.76 -1.63
N PHE A 30 -12.97 -1.55 -1.48
CA PHE A 30 -13.90 -0.95 -2.43
C PHE A 30 -14.00 0.57 -2.23
N ALA A 31 -14.25 1.29 -3.32
CA ALA A 31 -14.66 2.69 -3.27
C ALA A 31 -15.47 3.07 -4.51
N GLY A 32 -16.25 4.15 -4.41
CA GLY A 32 -16.98 4.77 -5.52
C GLY A 32 -18.44 5.02 -5.19
N GLU A 33 -19.30 5.05 -6.21
CA GLU A 33 -20.73 5.33 -6.07
C GLU A 33 -21.59 4.06 -6.17
N VAL A 34 -22.47 3.86 -5.18
CA VAL A 34 -23.53 2.86 -5.20
C VAL A 34 -24.86 3.47 -4.75
N ASP A 35 -25.89 3.29 -5.58
CA ASP A 35 -27.25 3.77 -5.32
C ASP A 35 -27.33 5.25 -4.89
N GLY A 36 -26.52 6.12 -5.53
CA GLY A 36 -26.47 7.56 -5.27
C GLY A 36 -25.64 7.97 -4.05
N ARG A 37 -24.87 7.05 -3.45
CA ARG A 37 -23.98 7.32 -2.33
C ARG A 37 -22.54 7.00 -2.68
N LEU A 38 -21.64 7.93 -2.39
CA LEU A 38 -20.21 7.67 -2.34
C LEU A 38 -19.88 6.86 -1.10
N VAL A 39 -18.98 5.90 -1.25
CA VAL A 39 -18.53 5.01 -0.19
C VAL A 39 -17.06 4.66 -0.38
N ARG A 40 -16.33 4.49 0.73
CA ARG A 40 -14.97 3.97 0.74
C ARG A 40 -14.80 2.97 1.89
N ASP A 41 -14.09 1.87 1.64
CA ASP A 41 -13.85 0.84 2.64
C ASP A 41 -13.06 1.36 3.86
N VAL A 42 -13.09 0.60 4.95
CA VAL A 42 -12.54 1.01 6.26
C VAL A 42 -11.03 1.26 6.26
N LEU A 43 -10.27 0.65 5.35
CA LEU A 43 -8.83 0.86 5.21
C LEU A 43 -8.46 1.81 4.06
N GLY A 44 -9.45 2.24 3.26
CA GLY A 44 -9.24 3.12 2.12
C GLY A 44 -8.35 2.51 1.05
N ARG A 45 -8.51 1.21 0.76
CA ARG A 45 -7.65 0.46 -0.17
C ARG A 45 -7.82 0.93 -1.59
N GLU A 46 -9.05 1.24 -1.97
CA GLU A 46 -9.33 1.96 -3.22
C GLU A 46 -9.27 3.48 -2.96
N PRO A 47 -8.45 4.23 -3.74
CA PRO A 47 -8.42 5.68 -3.67
C PRO A 47 -9.74 6.28 -4.14
N LEU A 48 -10.17 7.33 -3.47
CA LEU A 48 -11.34 8.12 -3.84
C LEU A 48 -11.08 9.54 -3.33
N PHE A 49 -11.36 10.53 -4.16
CA PHE A 49 -11.12 11.94 -3.90
C PHE A 49 -12.41 12.72 -4.15
N LEU A 50 -12.59 13.79 -3.37
CA LEU A 50 -13.60 14.80 -3.56
C LEU A 50 -12.93 16.08 -4.05
N GLU A 51 -13.67 16.88 -4.80
CA GLU A 51 -13.34 18.30 -4.96
C GLU A 51 -13.50 19.00 -3.61
N SER A 52 -12.54 19.84 -3.23
CA SER A 52 -12.62 20.66 -2.01
C SER A 52 -13.81 21.63 -2.09
N ALA A 53 -14.55 21.85 -1.00
CA ALA A 53 -15.74 22.71 -1.06
C ALA A 53 -15.38 24.21 -1.22
N ASP A 54 -14.11 24.57 -0.99
CA ASP A 54 -13.55 25.90 -1.22
C ASP A 54 -13.07 26.12 -2.68
N ALA A 55 -13.10 25.09 -3.53
CA ALA A 55 -12.71 25.21 -4.94
C ALA A 55 -13.73 26.07 -5.72
N ASP A 56 -13.23 27.04 -6.51
CA ASP A 56 -14.06 27.86 -7.41
C ASP A 56 -14.33 27.11 -8.72
N VAL A 57 -14.94 25.94 -8.59
CA VAL A 57 -15.21 25.03 -9.71
C VAL A 57 -16.47 25.42 -10.48
N GLY A 58 -16.35 25.42 -11.82
CA GLY A 58 -17.49 25.60 -12.71
C GLY A 58 -18.49 24.46 -12.63
N ALA A 59 -19.76 24.71 -12.99
CA ALA A 59 -20.86 23.74 -12.85
C ALA A 59 -20.72 22.42 -13.64
N ASP A 60 -19.67 22.28 -14.46
CA ASP A 60 -19.40 21.12 -15.33
C ASP A 60 -18.19 20.27 -14.85
N SER A 61 -17.58 20.56 -13.69
CA SER A 61 -16.48 19.74 -13.14
C SER A 61 -17.01 18.49 -12.42
N ASP A 62 -16.21 17.42 -12.42
CA ASP A 62 -16.49 16.25 -11.61
C ASP A 62 -16.31 16.59 -10.13
N ALA A 63 -17.29 16.28 -9.29
CA ALA A 63 -17.24 16.57 -7.85
C ALA A 63 -16.41 15.53 -7.05
N TRP A 64 -16.04 14.43 -7.70
CA TRP A 64 -15.26 13.33 -7.15
C TRP A 64 -14.59 12.52 -8.25
N ALA A 65 -13.48 11.86 -7.93
CA ALA A 65 -12.76 10.98 -8.85
C ALA A 65 -11.96 9.90 -8.10
N PHE A 66 -11.55 8.84 -8.80
CA PHE A 66 -10.65 7.84 -8.23
C PHE A 66 -9.18 8.28 -8.22
N GLU A 67 -8.82 9.20 -9.13
CA GLU A 67 -7.53 9.84 -9.22
C GLU A 67 -7.64 11.32 -8.84
N PRO A 68 -6.57 11.96 -8.34
CA PRO A 68 -6.59 13.38 -8.01
C PRO A 68 -6.54 14.30 -9.24
N ALA A 69 -5.88 13.86 -10.33
CA ALA A 69 -5.59 14.69 -11.51
C ALA A 69 -6.81 15.30 -12.24
N PRO A 70 -7.99 14.66 -12.27
CA PRO A 70 -9.20 15.26 -12.86
C PRO A 70 -9.83 16.39 -12.03
N LEU A 71 -9.42 16.57 -10.77
CA LEU A 71 -9.99 17.56 -9.84
C LEU A 71 -9.07 18.79 -9.73
N GLU A 72 -9.64 19.94 -9.37
CA GLU A 72 -8.89 21.20 -9.23
C GLU A 72 -8.16 21.29 -7.88
N ASP A 73 -8.83 20.94 -6.78
CA ASP A 73 -8.30 20.88 -5.41
C ASP A 73 -8.72 19.55 -4.74
N PRO A 74 -8.08 18.42 -5.10
CA PRO A 74 -8.48 17.09 -4.65
C PRO A 74 -8.23 16.89 -3.15
N ALA A 75 -9.29 16.55 -2.42
CA ALA A 75 -9.23 16.10 -1.03
C ALA A 75 -9.54 14.59 -0.94
N PRO A 76 -8.75 13.77 -0.21
CA PRO A 76 -9.06 12.35 -0.04
C PRO A 76 -10.43 12.13 0.63
N PHE A 77 -11.27 11.31 0.01
CA PHE A 77 -12.52 10.87 0.62
C PHE A 77 -12.20 9.98 1.84
N PRO A 78 -12.74 10.25 3.05
CA PRO A 78 -12.34 9.51 4.25
C PRO A 78 -12.59 8.00 4.15
N ALA A 79 -11.63 7.20 4.63
CA ALA A 79 -11.81 5.77 4.77
C ALA A 79 -12.96 5.45 5.74
N GLY A 80 -13.77 4.45 5.39
CA GLY A 80 -15.00 4.10 6.10
C GLY A 80 -16.13 5.13 5.96
N GLY A 81 -15.96 6.14 5.11
CA GLY A 81 -16.93 7.21 4.88
C GLY A 81 -18.09 6.82 3.96
N VAL A 82 -19.22 7.50 4.13
CA VAL A 82 -20.36 7.50 3.22
C VAL A 82 -20.86 8.93 3.06
N LEU A 83 -21.21 9.32 1.83
CA LEU A 83 -21.75 10.64 1.51
C LEU A 83 -22.80 10.51 0.41
N ASP A 84 -23.89 11.27 0.46
CA ASP A 84 -24.80 11.37 -0.68
C ASP A 84 -24.06 12.03 -1.87
N ALA A 85 -24.08 11.40 -3.05
CA ALA A 85 -23.24 11.84 -4.18
C ALA A 85 -23.59 13.27 -4.65
N ASP A 86 -24.85 13.70 -4.47
CA ASP A 86 -25.31 15.06 -4.75
C ASP A 86 -24.72 16.13 -3.81
N GLU A 87 -24.08 15.71 -2.72
CA GLU A 87 -23.38 16.56 -1.74
C GLU A 87 -21.84 16.56 -1.96
N ALA A 88 -21.32 15.78 -2.91
CA ALA A 88 -19.91 15.82 -3.28
C ALA A 88 -19.50 17.24 -3.73
N GLY A 89 -18.31 17.68 -3.33
CA GLY A 89 -17.84 19.06 -3.57
C GLY A 89 -18.54 20.14 -2.74
N ARG A 90 -19.44 19.77 -1.81
CA ARG A 90 -20.12 20.71 -0.89
C ARG A 90 -19.87 20.42 0.57
N VAL A 91 -19.35 19.23 0.86
CA VAL A 91 -19.07 18.73 2.19
C VAL A 91 -17.58 18.48 2.30
N GLU A 92 -16.97 19.17 3.25
CA GLU A 92 -15.57 18.93 3.63
C GLU A 92 -15.37 17.48 4.09
N PRO A 93 -14.18 16.88 3.90
CA PRO A 93 -13.90 15.51 4.35
C PRO A 93 -14.29 15.24 5.81
N ASP A 94 -14.11 16.20 6.72
CA ASP A 94 -14.49 16.07 8.13
C ASP A 94 -16.02 15.98 8.38
N GLY A 95 -16.82 16.40 7.40
CA GLY A 95 -18.28 16.34 7.43
C GLY A 95 -18.87 15.03 6.89
N VAL A 96 -18.05 14.16 6.29
CA VAL A 96 -18.49 12.87 5.73
C VAL A 96 -18.93 11.91 6.85
N GLU A 97 -20.07 11.23 6.68
CA GLU A 97 -20.56 10.27 7.66
C GLU A 97 -19.59 9.08 7.75
N ARG A 98 -19.10 8.79 8.96
CA ARG A 98 -18.30 7.58 9.21
C ARG A 98 -19.21 6.37 9.42
N ARG A 99 -19.35 5.55 8.39
CA ARG A 99 -20.19 4.35 8.39
C ARG A 99 -19.44 3.10 8.87
N PHE A 100 -18.18 2.98 8.51
CA PHE A 100 -17.31 1.86 8.86
C PHE A 100 -16.17 2.32 9.76
N THR A 101 -15.86 1.51 10.77
CA THR A 101 -14.74 1.75 11.69
C THR A 101 -13.95 0.46 11.86
N LEU A 102 -12.63 0.57 12.00
CA LEU A 102 -11.77 -0.58 12.20
C LEU A 102 -12.25 -1.36 13.45
N PRO A 103 -12.61 -2.65 13.32
CA PRO A 103 -13.05 -3.46 14.45
C PRO A 103 -12.02 -3.51 15.58
N ASP A 104 -12.48 -3.79 16.79
CA ASP A 104 -11.62 -4.01 17.96
C ASP A 104 -12.02 -5.31 18.68
N PRO A 105 -11.79 -6.47 18.05
CA PRO A 105 -12.14 -7.75 18.65
C PRO A 105 -11.17 -8.13 19.77
N ASP A 106 -11.65 -8.94 20.72
CA ASP A 106 -10.77 -9.59 21.69
C ASP A 106 -9.77 -10.52 20.97
N PRO A 107 -8.52 -10.61 21.44
CA PRO A 107 -7.54 -11.54 20.88
C PRO A 107 -7.99 -13.00 21.05
N GLU A 108 -7.66 -13.85 20.08
CA GLU A 108 -7.84 -15.30 20.18
C GLU A 108 -6.88 -15.85 21.25
N PRO A 109 -7.37 -16.42 22.37
CA PRO A 109 -6.51 -16.88 23.46
C PRO A 109 -5.65 -18.10 23.11
N ASP A 110 -6.03 -18.91 22.12
CA ASP A 110 -5.26 -20.07 21.68
C ASP A 110 -4.28 -19.68 20.54
N HIS A 111 -2.98 -19.72 20.84
CA HIS A 111 -1.92 -19.40 19.88
C HIS A 111 -1.97 -20.25 18.62
N GLU A 112 -2.26 -21.55 18.72
CA GLU A 112 -2.29 -22.45 17.56
C GLU A 112 -3.50 -22.10 16.70
N ALA A 113 -4.68 -21.90 17.31
CA ALA A 113 -5.88 -21.47 16.59
C ALA A 113 -5.68 -20.11 15.89
N ALA A 114 -5.02 -19.15 16.55
CA ALA A 114 -4.72 -17.85 15.96
C ALA A 114 -3.79 -17.95 14.73
N LEU A 115 -2.76 -18.81 14.81
CA LEU A 115 -1.83 -19.05 13.69
C LEU A 115 -2.48 -19.83 12.55
N GLU A 116 -3.37 -20.79 12.85
CA GLU A 116 -4.16 -21.50 11.83
C GLU A 116 -5.14 -20.56 11.12
N ALA A 117 -5.84 -19.69 11.86
CA ALA A 117 -6.74 -18.69 11.27
C ALA A 117 -5.99 -17.70 10.38
N LEU A 118 -4.80 -17.24 10.81
CA LEU A 118 -3.96 -16.37 9.98
C LEU A 118 -3.48 -17.07 8.70
N ASP A 119 -3.05 -18.31 8.80
CA ASP A 119 -2.60 -19.11 7.65
C ASP A 119 -3.73 -19.33 6.64
N ASP A 120 -4.92 -19.74 7.10
CA ASP A 120 -6.11 -19.88 6.25
C ASP A 120 -6.52 -18.57 5.59
N ALA A 121 -6.48 -17.46 6.34
CA ALA A 121 -6.81 -16.15 5.82
C ALA A 121 -5.85 -15.69 4.72
N ILE A 122 -4.53 -15.86 4.93
CA ILE A 122 -3.51 -15.49 3.93
C ILE A 122 -3.68 -16.34 2.68
N ARG A 123 -3.80 -17.67 2.82
CA ARG A 123 -4.03 -18.57 1.68
C ARG A 123 -5.28 -18.19 0.90
N THR A 124 -6.40 -18.00 1.60
CA THR A 124 -7.67 -17.61 0.99
C THR A 124 -7.54 -16.29 0.23
N ALA A 125 -6.87 -15.30 0.81
CA ALA A 125 -6.65 -14.00 0.18
C ALA A 125 -5.76 -14.10 -1.07
N THR A 126 -4.70 -14.90 -1.03
CA THR A 126 -3.85 -15.14 -2.21
C THR A 126 -4.56 -15.94 -3.29
N ASP A 127 -5.38 -16.93 -2.91
CA ASP A 127 -6.21 -17.69 -3.85
C ASP A 127 -7.27 -16.80 -4.52
N ALA A 128 -7.89 -15.90 -3.76
CA ALA A 128 -8.84 -14.92 -4.31
C ALA A 128 -8.18 -13.89 -5.24
N ALA A 129 -6.91 -13.55 -5.01
CA ALA A 129 -6.15 -12.66 -5.89
C ALA A 129 -5.79 -13.32 -7.23
N ARG A 130 -5.62 -14.65 -7.26
CA ARG A 130 -5.40 -15.43 -8.49
C ARG A 130 -6.70 -15.47 -9.31
N THR A 131 -6.69 -14.87 -10.49
CA THR A 131 -7.77 -14.98 -11.47
C THR A 131 -7.23 -15.62 -12.74
N ALA A 132 -7.97 -16.52 -13.38
CA ALA A 132 -7.50 -17.27 -14.55
C ALA A 132 -7.08 -16.39 -15.74
N ASP A 133 -7.59 -15.16 -15.80
CA ASP A 133 -7.38 -14.21 -16.91
C ASP A 133 -6.38 -13.09 -16.57
N ARG A 134 -5.58 -13.22 -15.50
CA ARG A 134 -4.66 -12.17 -15.06
C ARG A 134 -3.27 -12.71 -14.75
N GLU A 135 -2.27 -12.24 -15.48
CA GLU A 135 -0.88 -12.54 -15.23
C GLU A 135 -0.32 -11.59 -14.17
N ILE A 136 0.13 -12.14 -13.03
CA ILE A 136 0.57 -11.38 -11.87
C ILE A 136 2.08 -11.56 -11.69
N ALA A 137 2.83 -10.47 -11.54
CA ALA A 137 4.22 -10.48 -11.09
C ALA A 137 4.33 -9.93 -9.66
N VAL A 138 5.43 -10.21 -8.95
CA VAL A 138 5.64 -9.71 -7.58
C VAL A 138 6.79 -8.72 -7.53
N ALA A 139 6.55 -7.56 -6.91
CA ALA A 139 7.61 -6.65 -6.46
C ALA A 139 8.34 -7.29 -5.26
N PHE A 140 9.47 -7.93 -5.55
CA PHE A 140 10.19 -8.82 -4.65
C PHE A 140 11.41 -8.14 -4.03
N SER A 141 11.27 -7.73 -2.78
CA SER A 141 12.35 -7.09 -2.00
C SER A 141 13.28 -8.07 -1.27
N GLY A 142 13.03 -9.38 -1.38
CA GLY A 142 13.78 -10.42 -0.66
C GLY A 142 13.50 -10.51 0.84
N GLY A 143 12.51 -9.76 1.37
CA GLY A 143 12.01 -9.90 2.74
C GLY A 143 10.84 -10.89 2.84
N VAL A 144 10.52 -11.30 4.07
CA VAL A 144 9.48 -12.31 4.37
C VAL A 144 8.11 -11.97 3.75
N ASP A 145 7.74 -10.68 3.71
CA ASP A 145 6.42 -10.24 3.24
C ASP A 145 6.23 -10.53 1.74
N SER A 146 7.14 -10.01 0.90
CA SER A 146 7.09 -10.24 -0.55
C SER A 146 7.39 -11.69 -0.90
N ALA A 147 8.17 -12.40 -0.08
CA ALA A 147 8.49 -13.81 -0.32
C ALA A 147 7.29 -14.72 -0.07
N LEU A 148 6.53 -14.50 1.00
CA LEU A 148 5.32 -15.27 1.25
C LEU A 148 4.28 -15.01 0.15
N VAL A 149 4.08 -13.76 -0.24
CA VAL A 149 3.17 -13.40 -1.34
C VAL A 149 3.61 -14.05 -2.65
N ALA A 150 4.90 -14.01 -2.98
CA ALA A 150 5.42 -14.62 -4.20
C ALA A 150 5.26 -16.15 -4.23
N GLU A 151 5.56 -16.82 -3.11
CA GLU A 151 5.42 -18.28 -2.97
C GLU A 151 3.94 -18.69 -3.12
N LEU A 152 3.04 -18.00 -2.42
CA LEU A 152 1.61 -18.32 -2.44
C LEU A 152 0.88 -17.86 -3.70
N LEU A 153 1.44 -16.95 -4.50
CA LEU A 153 0.92 -16.61 -5.84
C LEU A 153 1.56 -17.43 -6.95
N ASP A 154 2.67 -18.13 -6.67
CA ASP A 154 3.51 -18.77 -7.68
C ASP A 154 3.87 -17.82 -8.84
N ALA A 155 4.22 -16.58 -8.50
CA ALA A 155 4.44 -15.51 -9.46
C ALA A 155 5.94 -15.25 -9.70
N PRO A 156 6.31 -14.67 -10.87
CA PRO A 156 7.69 -14.26 -11.17
C PRO A 156 8.13 -13.08 -10.30
N LEU A 157 9.43 -13.06 -9.98
CA LEU A 157 10.02 -12.13 -9.03
C LEU A 157 10.69 -10.97 -9.77
N TYR A 158 10.37 -9.74 -9.38
CA TYR A 158 11.01 -8.53 -9.90
C TYR A 158 11.55 -7.69 -8.75
N VAL A 159 12.84 -7.36 -8.80
CA VAL A 159 13.46 -6.39 -7.89
C VAL A 159 13.98 -5.21 -8.70
N VAL A 160 13.99 -4.02 -8.08
CA VAL A 160 14.54 -2.80 -8.66
C VAL A 160 15.54 -2.17 -7.70
N GLY A 161 16.58 -1.56 -8.24
CA GLY A 161 17.52 -0.78 -7.45
C GLY A 161 18.74 -0.35 -8.24
N PHE A 162 19.51 0.56 -7.67
CA PHE A 162 20.82 0.91 -8.22
C PHE A 162 21.80 -0.26 -8.10
N PRO A 163 22.90 -0.26 -8.88
CA PRO A 163 23.99 -1.21 -8.73
C PRO A 163 24.46 -1.32 -7.27
N ASP A 164 24.72 -2.55 -6.83
CA ASP A 164 25.18 -2.89 -5.47
C ASP A 164 24.23 -2.43 -4.35
N SER A 165 22.95 -2.22 -4.66
CA SER A 165 21.93 -1.91 -3.66
C SER A 165 21.60 -3.13 -2.81
N HIS A 166 21.33 -2.86 -1.53
CA HIS A 166 21.03 -3.90 -0.55
C HIS A 166 19.79 -4.71 -0.92
N ASP A 167 18.77 -4.07 -1.51
CA ASP A 167 17.55 -4.75 -1.91
C ASP A 167 17.80 -5.73 -3.07
N VAL A 168 18.64 -5.39 -4.04
CA VAL A 168 19.00 -6.30 -5.14
C VAL A 168 19.80 -7.50 -4.62
N GLU A 169 20.76 -7.27 -3.71
CA GLU A 169 21.50 -8.37 -3.07
C GLU A 169 20.58 -9.27 -2.24
N ALA A 170 19.72 -8.69 -1.40
CA ALA A 170 18.77 -9.42 -0.58
C ALA A 170 17.80 -10.24 -1.45
N ALA A 171 17.23 -9.64 -2.49
CA ALA A 171 16.37 -10.32 -3.44
C ALA A 171 17.08 -11.49 -4.13
N ARG A 172 18.31 -11.31 -4.61
CA ARG A 172 19.08 -12.39 -5.24
C ARG A 172 19.26 -13.58 -4.30
N THR A 173 19.73 -13.34 -3.08
CA THR A 173 19.94 -14.41 -2.11
C THR A 173 18.63 -15.08 -1.69
N ALA A 174 17.53 -14.32 -1.54
CA ALA A 174 16.23 -14.91 -1.20
C ALA A 174 15.67 -15.76 -2.36
N ALA A 175 15.77 -15.27 -3.60
CA ALA A 175 15.32 -16.01 -4.77
C ALA A 175 16.12 -17.31 -4.96
N GLU A 176 17.45 -17.26 -4.77
CA GLU A 176 18.31 -18.46 -4.79
C GLU A 176 17.91 -19.47 -3.72
N ALA A 177 17.68 -19.02 -2.48
CA ALA A 177 17.23 -19.87 -1.38
C ALA A 177 15.87 -20.52 -1.66
N MET A 178 14.96 -19.79 -2.32
CA MET A 178 13.65 -20.27 -2.74
C MET A 178 13.70 -21.12 -4.02
N GLY A 179 14.84 -21.19 -4.71
CA GLY A 179 14.97 -21.86 -6.01
C GLY A 179 14.14 -21.21 -7.12
N ARG A 180 13.99 -19.88 -7.09
CA ARG A 180 13.19 -19.08 -8.02
C ARG A 180 14.07 -18.20 -8.90
N ASP A 181 13.62 -17.95 -10.12
CA ASP A 181 14.24 -16.96 -11.00
C ASP A 181 13.87 -15.54 -10.57
N LEU A 182 14.84 -14.61 -10.69
CA LEU A 182 14.69 -13.20 -10.33
C LEU A 182 15.07 -12.30 -11.50
N THR A 183 14.15 -11.40 -11.85
CA THR A 183 14.44 -10.29 -12.76
C THR A 183 14.91 -9.07 -11.98
N VAL A 184 16.08 -8.53 -12.34
CA VAL A 184 16.63 -7.32 -11.73
C VAL A 184 16.47 -6.15 -12.69
N VAL A 185 15.81 -5.10 -12.22
CA VAL A 185 15.68 -3.80 -12.90
C VAL A 185 16.74 -2.87 -12.33
N GLU A 186 17.85 -2.75 -13.04
CA GLU A 186 18.95 -1.87 -12.65
C GLU A 186 18.61 -0.42 -12.98
N LEU A 187 18.73 0.47 -11.99
CA LEU A 187 18.40 1.89 -12.12
C LEU A 187 19.60 2.75 -12.51
N GLU A 188 19.32 3.75 -13.34
CA GLU A 188 20.19 4.90 -13.61
C GLU A 188 19.59 6.18 -13.02
N PRO A 189 20.40 7.21 -12.71
CA PRO A 189 19.87 8.47 -12.15
C PRO A 189 18.83 9.15 -13.04
N ALA A 190 18.97 9.01 -14.36
CA ALA A 190 18.03 9.55 -15.34
C ALA A 190 16.63 8.90 -15.25
N ASP A 191 16.54 7.66 -14.78
CA ASP A 191 15.25 7.01 -14.54
C ASP A 191 14.45 7.74 -13.46
N LEU A 192 15.13 8.25 -12.43
CA LEU A 192 14.46 8.99 -11.36
C LEU A 192 13.90 10.31 -11.87
N GLU A 193 14.71 11.10 -12.60
CA GLU A 193 14.27 12.39 -13.14
C GLU A 193 13.09 12.23 -14.10
N ARG A 194 13.09 11.15 -14.91
CA ARG A 194 11.97 10.82 -15.81
C ARG A 194 10.72 10.38 -15.07
N ALA A 195 10.85 9.56 -14.02
CA ALA A 195 9.71 8.98 -13.33
C ALA A 195 9.05 9.95 -12.33
N VAL A 196 9.77 10.93 -11.80
CA VAL A 196 9.23 11.89 -10.82
C VAL A 196 7.98 12.62 -11.34
N PRO A 197 7.97 13.26 -12.53
CA PRO A 197 6.77 13.91 -13.05
C PRO A 197 5.56 12.97 -13.19
N GLU A 198 5.78 11.74 -13.69
CA GLU A 198 4.72 10.72 -13.83
C GLU A 198 4.09 10.36 -12.47
N ILE A 199 4.92 10.13 -11.45
CA ILE A 199 4.48 9.80 -10.09
C ILE A 199 3.72 10.96 -9.47
N VAL A 200 4.22 12.19 -9.63
CA VAL A 200 3.55 13.37 -9.07
C VAL A 200 2.20 13.58 -9.75
N ARG A 201 2.11 13.45 -11.08
CA ARG A 201 0.83 13.55 -11.80
C ARG A 201 -0.17 12.48 -11.35
N ALA A 202 0.29 11.25 -11.13
CA ALA A 202 -0.58 10.16 -10.70
C ALA A 202 -1.06 10.30 -9.25
N THR A 203 -0.18 10.73 -8.35
CA THR A 203 -0.45 10.71 -6.89
C THR A 203 -0.87 12.06 -6.32
N GLY A 204 -0.60 13.16 -7.01
CA GLY A 204 -0.74 14.53 -6.50
C GLY A 204 0.27 14.91 -5.42
N ARG A 205 1.31 14.08 -5.16
CA ARG A 205 2.22 14.26 -4.02
C ARG A 205 3.61 14.72 -4.47
N THR A 206 4.11 15.78 -3.85
CA THR A 206 5.45 16.33 -4.12
C THR A 206 6.45 16.12 -2.98
N ASN A 207 5.99 15.69 -1.80
CA ASN A 207 6.88 15.51 -0.66
C ASN A 207 7.91 14.41 -0.93
N ALA A 208 9.15 14.65 -0.52
CA ALA A 208 10.27 13.79 -0.86
C ALA A 208 10.12 12.34 -0.37
N MET A 209 9.52 12.12 0.80
CA MET A 209 9.37 10.78 1.35
C MET A 209 8.46 9.91 0.47
N ASP A 210 7.29 10.43 0.10
CA ASP A 210 6.34 9.69 -0.73
C ASP A 210 6.90 9.43 -2.12
N VAL A 211 7.48 10.44 -2.78
CA VAL A 211 8.07 10.26 -4.11
C VAL A 211 9.23 9.24 -4.07
N GLN A 212 10.06 9.26 -3.02
CA GLN A 212 11.14 8.29 -2.85
C GLN A 212 10.66 6.85 -2.63
N ILE A 213 9.50 6.66 -1.99
CA ILE A 213 8.88 5.33 -1.81
C ILE A 213 8.22 4.86 -3.11
N ALA A 214 7.56 5.77 -3.83
CA ALA A 214 6.87 5.49 -5.08
C ALA A 214 7.83 5.17 -6.24
N LEU A 215 9.00 5.81 -6.30
CA LEU A 215 9.97 5.64 -7.39
C LEU A 215 10.35 4.17 -7.67
N PRO A 216 10.81 3.37 -6.68
CA PRO A 216 11.02 1.94 -6.89
C PRO A 216 9.77 1.22 -7.41
N LEU A 217 8.60 1.51 -6.84
CA LEU A 217 7.36 0.83 -7.18
C LEU A 217 6.92 1.13 -8.62
N TYR A 218 7.05 2.38 -9.06
CA TYR A 218 6.78 2.81 -10.42
C TYR A 218 7.73 2.14 -11.41
N LEU A 219 9.04 2.20 -11.15
CA LEU A 219 10.06 1.71 -12.08
C LEU A 219 10.04 0.17 -12.24
N VAL A 220 9.74 -0.56 -11.16
CA VAL A 220 9.50 -2.01 -11.28
C VAL A 220 8.20 -2.30 -12.02
N GLY A 221 7.14 -1.51 -11.80
CA GLY A 221 5.87 -1.60 -12.50
C GLY A 221 6.00 -1.37 -14.01
N GLU A 222 6.74 -0.34 -14.44
CA GLU A 222 7.01 -0.09 -15.86
C GLU A 222 7.68 -1.30 -16.54
N ARG A 223 8.65 -1.94 -15.87
CA ARG A 223 9.29 -3.14 -16.40
C ARG A 223 8.30 -4.31 -16.50
N VAL A 224 7.50 -4.53 -15.47
CA VAL A 224 6.51 -5.62 -15.40
C VAL A 224 5.43 -5.43 -16.47
N ALA A 225 4.92 -4.21 -16.66
CA ALA A 225 3.99 -3.88 -17.73
C ALA A 225 4.62 -4.11 -19.11
N ALA A 226 5.88 -3.73 -19.30
CA ALA A 226 6.61 -3.99 -20.55
C ALA A 226 6.82 -5.49 -20.83
N ASP A 227 6.85 -6.33 -19.80
CA ASP A 227 6.85 -7.80 -19.91
C ASP A 227 5.45 -8.41 -20.08
N SER A 228 4.42 -7.58 -20.28
CA SER A 228 3.03 -7.99 -20.57
C SER A 228 2.30 -8.70 -19.43
N TYR A 229 2.66 -8.38 -18.18
CA TYR A 229 1.83 -8.74 -17.02
C TYR A 229 0.70 -7.72 -16.85
N ASP A 230 -0.38 -8.14 -16.19
CA ASP A 230 -1.58 -7.34 -15.96
C ASP A 230 -1.60 -6.71 -14.56
N ALA A 231 -0.83 -7.27 -13.63
CA ALA A 231 -0.88 -6.89 -12.22
C ALA A 231 0.47 -6.98 -11.51
N LEU A 232 0.65 -6.11 -10.52
CA LEU A 232 1.81 -6.10 -9.64
C LEU A 232 1.37 -6.41 -8.20
N ALA A 233 1.80 -7.56 -7.71
CA ALA A 233 1.62 -7.95 -6.33
C ALA A 233 2.69 -7.36 -5.42
N VAL A 234 2.26 -6.91 -4.24
CA VAL A 234 3.10 -6.31 -3.20
C VAL A 234 2.82 -6.96 -1.85
N GLY A 235 3.84 -7.03 -0.99
CA GLY A 235 3.72 -7.47 0.41
C GLY A 235 3.14 -6.39 1.34
N GLN A 236 2.36 -5.45 0.81
CA GLN A 236 1.88 -4.28 1.55
C GLN A 236 0.88 -4.69 2.63
N GLY A 237 0.92 -4.00 3.78
CA GLY A 237 0.09 -4.31 4.95
C GLY A 237 0.76 -5.20 5.99
N ALA A 238 1.82 -5.93 5.65
CA ALA A 238 2.47 -6.84 6.60
C ALA A 238 3.10 -6.12 7.79
N ASP A 239 3.72 -4.97 7.57
CA ASP A 239 4.34 -4.19 8.65
C ASP A 239 3.28 -3.56 9.56
N GLU A 240 2.19 -3.06 8.99
CA GLU A 240 1.10 -2.42 9.69
C GLU A 240 0.28 -3.42 10.51
N LEU A 241 -0.05 -4.57 9.94
CA LEU A 241 -0.92 -5.58 10.57
C LEU A 241 -0.20 -6.41 11.65
N PHE A 242 1.12 -6.61 11.52
CA PHE A 242 1.85 -7.57 12.35
C PHE A 242 2.99 -6.94 13.16
N GLY A 243 3.03 -5.61 13.32
CA GLY A 243 4.05 -4.96 14.15
C GLY A 243 5.46 -5.04 13.55
N GLY A 244 5.58 -4.75 12.26
CA GLY A 244 6.81 -4.83 11.51
C GLY A 244 7.77 -3.66 11.63
N TYR A 245 7.30 -2.50 12.13
CA TYR A 245 8.15 -1.34 12.31
C TYR A 245 8.83 -1.34 13.68
N GLU A 246 10.11 -0.95 13.70
CA GLU A 246 10.89 -0.80 14.93
C GLU A 246 10.24 0.16 15.94
N LYS A 247 9.58 1.22 15.46
CA LYS A 247 8.85 2.19 16.30
C LYS A 247 7.68 1.57 17.07
N VAL A 248 7.01 0.58 16.48
CA VAL A 248 5.88 -0.13 17.08
C VAL A 248 6.36 -1.04 18.20
N VAL A 249 7.45 -1.76 17.94
CA VAL A 249 8.02 -2.70 18.91
C VAL A 249 8.67 -2.00 20.09
N ARG A 250 9.35 -0.88 19.86
CA ARG A 250 10.02 -0.13 20.92
C ARG A 250 9.13 0.84 21.67
N LEU A 251 7.88 1.03 21.22
CA LEU A 251 6.97 2.06 21.71
C LEU A 251 7.69 3.41 21.88
N ASP A 252 8.45 3.78 20.84
CA ASP A 252 9.22 5.02 20.89
C ASP A 252 8.34 6.24 20.59
N HIS A 253 8.88 7.44 20.78
CA HIS A 253 8.18 8.73 20.59
C HIS A 253 7.47 8.96 19.25
N ARG A 254 7.57 8.03 18.27
CA ARG A 254 6.89 8.08 16.97
C ARG A 254 5.54 7.35 16.96
N VAL A 255 5.12 6.78 18.09
CA VAL A 255 3.78 6.21 18.32
C VAL A 255 3.20 6.84 19.59
N GLU A 256 1.89 7.05 19.62
CA GLU A 256 1.20 7.61 20.80
C GLU A 256 0.79 6.51 21.78
N ALA A 257 0.63 5.28 21.29
CA ALA A 257 0.19 4.14 22.05
C ALA A 257 1.18 3.66 23.13
N GLU A 258 0.61 3.19 24.24
CA GLU A 258 1.36 2.63 25.37
C GLU A 258 1.53 1.11 25.29
N THR A 259 0.94 0.46 24.28
CA THR A 259 1.01 -1.00 24.08
C THR A 259 1.33 -1.34 22.62
N THR A 260 2.00 -2.47 22.40
CA THR A 260 2.31 -2.98 21.05
C THR A 260 1.06 -3.08 20.18
N ARG A 261 -0.04 -3.61 20.74
CA ARG A 261 -1.33 -3.70 20.04
C ARG A 261 -1.86 -2.32 19.67
N GLY A 262 -1.82 -1.35 20.58
CA GLY A 262 -2.23 0.02 20.29
C GLY A 262 -1.38 0.65 19.18
N ALA A 263 -0.06 0.44 19.21
CA ALA A 263 0.85 0.96 18.19
C ALA A 263 0.65 0.28 16.82
N VAL A 264 0.35 -1.02 16.80
CA VAL A 264 -0.09 -1.75 15.59
C VAL A 264 -1.39 -1.16 15.05
N ARG A 265 -2.38 -0.93 15.93
CA ARG A 265 -3.65 -0.31 15.54
C ARG A 265 -3.46 1.06 14.90
N GLU A 266 -2.61 1.92 15.47
CA GLU A 266 -2.24 3.21 14.87
C GLU A 266 -1.64 3.05 13.46
N GLN A 267 -0.85 2.00 13.22
CA GLN A 267 -0.32 1.76 11.87
C GLN A 267 -1.41 1.35 10.90
N ILE A 268 -2.35 0.49 11.30
CA ILE A 268 -3.50 0.12 10.48
C ILE A 268 -4.34 1.37 10.15
N GLU A 269 -4.58 2.22 11.14
CA GLU A 269 -5.32 3.47 10.97
C GLU A 269 -4.59 4.50 10.09
N SER A 270 -3.28 4.36 9.90
CA SER A 270 -2.49 5.18 8.97
C SER A 270 -2.49 4.69 7.51
N LEU A 271 -2.99 3.48 7.24
CA LEU A 271 -3.04 2.92 5.88
C LEU A 271 -3.78 3.83 4.88
N PRO A 272 -4.94 4.45 5.21
CA PRO A 272 -5.66 5.34 4.29
C PRO A 272 -4.82 6.49 3.71
N ASP A 273 -3.79 6.95 4.44
CA ASP A 273 -2.88 8.02 4.00
C ASP A 273 -1.71 7.49 3.16
N GLN A 274 -1.40 6.20 3.26
CA GLN A 274 -0.28 5.56 2.56
C GLN A 274 -0.72 4.88 1.26
N LEU A 275 -1.82 4.14 1.29
CA LEU A 275 -2.28 3.30 0.17
C LEU A 275 -2.54 4.09 -1.13
N PRO A 276 -3.11 5.31 -1.11
CA PRO A 276 -3.30 6.07 -2.34
C PRO A 276 -2.00 6.31 -3.11
N ARG A 277 -0.87 6.57 -2.41
CA ARG A 277 0.44 6.69 -3.06
C ARG A 277 0.77 5.43 -3.83
N ASP A 278 0.72 4.28 -3.18
CA ASP A 278 1.19 3.01 -3.77
C ASP A 278 0.26 2.53 -4.88
N VAL A 279 -1.06 2.59 -4.66
CA VAL A 279 -2.08 2.16 -5.63
C VAL A 279 -2.04 3.01 -6.89
N LEU A 280 -2.02 4.34 -6.75
CA LEU A 280 -1.97 5.24 -7.90
C LEU A 280 -0.64 5.13 -8.65
N THR A 281 0.46 4.92 -7.91
CA THR A 281 1.79 4.67 -8.52
C THR A 281 1.79 3.42 -9.38
N ILE A 282 1.22 2.30 -8.92
CA ILE A 282 1.14 1.07 -9.70
C ILE A 282 0.24 1.27 -10.93
N ARG A 283 -0.95 1.86 -10.74
CA ARG A 283 -1.91 2.09 -11.83
C ARG A 283 -1.36 3.04 -12.90
N ALA A 284 -0.49 3.98 -12.55
CA ALA A 284 0.19 4.84 -13.51
C ALA A 284 1.06 4.06 -14.52
N THR A 285 1.48 2.85 -14.18
CA THR A 285 2.21 1.93 -15.08
C THR A 285 1.30 1.07 -15.95
N GLY A 286 -0.02 1.17 -15.77
CA GLY A 286 -1.03 0.35 -16.46
C GLY A 286 -1.32 -1.00 -15.79
N LEU A 287 -0.75 -1.27 -14.62
CA LEU A 287 -0.93 -2.51 -13.87
C LEU A 287 -2.02 -2.38 -12.80
N GLU A 288 -2.72 -3.48 -12.51
CA GLU A 288 -3.58 -3.57 -11.33
C GLU A 288 -2.76 -3.90 -10.07
N PRO A 289 -2.86 -3.10 -8.98
CA PRO A 289 -2.22 -3.43 -7.71
C PRO A 289 -2.87 -4.65 -7.04
N VAL A 290 -2.03 -5.52 -6.48
CA VAL A 290 -2.49 -6.72 -5.76
C VAL A 290 -1.81 -6.78 -4.38
N ALA A 291 -2.57 -6.51 -3.31
CA ALA A 291 -2.06 -6.52 -1.93
C ALA A 291 -2.85 -7.53 -1.07
N PRO A 292 -2.59 -8.85 -1.21
CA PRO A 292 -3.43 -9.88 -0.59
C PRO A 292 -3.41 -9.84 0.94
N LEU A 293 -2.32 -9.34 1.55
CA LEU A 293 -2.23 -9.21 3.00
C LEU A 293 -3.18 -8.14 3.56
N LEU A 294 -3.69 -7.23 2.72
CA LEU A 294 -4.71 -6.26 3.11
C LEU A 294 -6.14 -6.78 2.93
N HIS A 295 -6.34 -8.01 2.44
CA HIS A 295 -7.69 -8.58 2.32
C HIS A 295 -8.39 -8.64 3.68
N ASP A 296 -9.71 -8.39 3.72
CA ASP A 296 -10.50 -8.30 4.95
C ASP A 296 -10.29 -9.48 5.90
N ARG A 297 -10.21 -10.71 5.37
CA ARG A 297 -9.92 -11.92 6.17
C ARG A 297 -8.56 -11.88 6.88
N VAL A 298 -7.53 -11.35 6.22
CA VAL A 298 -6.18 -11.25 6.80
C VAL A 298 -6.16 -10.16 7.86
N VAL A 299 -6.81 -9.03 7.59
CA VAL A 299 -6.99 -7.95 8.57
C VAL A 299 -7.75 -8.45 9.80
N GLU A 300 -8.83 -9.21 9.57
CA GLU A 300 -9.64 -9.78 10.63
C GLU A 300 -8.86 -10.77 11.51
N ALA A 301 -8.04 -11.63 10.90
CA ALA A 301 -7.16 -12.54 11.61
C ALA A 301 -6.05 -11.77 12.37
N ALA A 302 -5.47 -10.74 11.76
CA ALA A 302 -4.44 -9.91 12.37
C ALA A 302 -4.94 -9.17 13.62
N LEU A 303 -6.14 -8.61 13.58
CA LEU A 303 -6.75 -7.93 14.73
C LEU A 303 -6.94 -8.88 15.93
N ARG A 304 -7.16 -10.18 15.68
CA ARG A 304 -7.32 -11.20 16.72
C ARG A 304 -6.02 -11.86 17.16
N LEU A 305 -4.87 -11.60 16.54
CA LEU A 305 -3.61 -12.22 16.95
C LEU A 305 -3.25 -11.84 18.39
N PRO A 306 -2.83 -12.78 19.26
CA PRO A 306 -2.22 -12.49 20.57
C PRO A 306 -1.11 -11.43 20.51
N ASP A 307 -1.00 -10.59 21.54
CA ASP A 307 0.01 -9.52 21.62
C ASP A 307 1.44 -10.03 21.41
N ASP A 308 1.78 -11.17 22.03
CA ASP A 308 3.10 -11.76 21.90
C ASP A 308 3.34 -12.35 20.51
N LEU A 309 2.30 -12.64 19.72
CA LEU A 309 2.44 -13.01 18.31
C LEU A 309 2.55 -11.79 17.37
N LEU A 310 2.27 -10.57 17.83
CA LEU A 310 2.57 -9.37 17.03
C LEU A 310 4.08 -9.13 17.03
N ALA A 311 4.64 -8.80 18.19
CA ALA A 311 6.06 -8.55 18.35
C ALA A 311 6.51 -8.65 19.82
N ASP A 312 7.82 -8.85 20.03
CA ASP A 312 8.52 -8.67 21.30
C ASP A 312 9.74 -7.75 21.10
N GLU A 313 10.49 -7.47 22.18
CA GLU A 313 11.65 -6.54 22.15
C GLU A 313 12.72 -6.90 21.10
N GLU A 314 12.78 -8.16 20.66
CA GLU A 314 13.81 -8.66 19.74
C GLU A 314 13.24 -8.96 18.35
N THR A 315 11.99 -9.41 18.27
CA THR A 315 11.42 -10.03 17.07
C THR A 315 10.12 -9.35 16.65
N ARG A 316 10.11 -8.87 15.41
CA ARG A 316 8.96 -8.24 14.75
C ARG A 316 8.17 -9.27 13.95
N LYS A 317 6.86 -9.06 13.75
CA LYS A 317 6.00 -9.93 12.92
C LYS A 317 6.02 -11.40 13.37
N ARG A 318 6.02 -11.68 14.67
CA ARG A 318 6.33 -13.04 15.19
C ARG A 318 5.41 -14.12 14.62
N GLY A 319 4.10 -13.93 14.72
CA GLY A 319 3.08 -14.85 14.22
C GLY A 319 3.12 -14.94 12.70
N PHE A 320 3.27 -13.82 12.01
CA PHE A 320 3.41 -13.80 10.55
C PHE A 320 4.64 -14.56 10.07
N ARG A 321 5.80 -14.40 10.72
CA ARG A 321 7.03 -15.17 10.42
C ARG A 321 6.85 -16.66 10.70
N GLN A 322 6.15 -17.03 11.77
CA GLN A 322 5.82 -18.43 12.07
C GLN A 322 4.94 -19.07 10.99
N VAL A 323 3.94 -18.34 10.48
CA VAL A 323 3.13 -18.79 9.34
C VAL A 323 3.99 -18.85 8.08
N ALA A 324 4.78 -17.82 7.80
CA ALA A 324 5.64 -17.76 6.61
C ALA A 324 6.68 -18.90 6.57
N ALA A 325 7.22 -19.30 7.72
CA ALA A 325 8.16 -20.42 7.85
C ALA A 325 7.57 -21.79 7.48
N ARG A 326 6.24 -21.91 7.34
CA ARG A 326 5.59 -23.11 6.81
C ARG A 326 5.80 -23.27 5.30
N TYR A 327 6.08 -22.17 4.60
CA TYR A 327 6.19 -22.11 3.14
C TYR A 327 7.60 -21.78 2.66
N LEU A 328 8.32 -20.95 3.41
CA LEU A 328 9.59 -20.38 3.00
C LEU A 328 10.78 -21.09 3.66
N PRO A 329 11.97 -21.08 3.02
CA PRO A 329 13.22 -21.41 3.68
C PRO A 329 13.42 -20.55 4.94
N GLY A 330 13.94 -21.14 6.02
CA GLY A 330 14.09 -20.46 7.31
C GLY A 330 14.87 -19.13 7.22
N GLU A 331 15.93 -19.10 6.41
CA GLU A 331 16.75 -17.89 6.20
C GLU A 331 16.02 -16.75 5.46
N VAL A 332 14.93 -17.04 4.75
CA VAL A 332 14.06 -16.04 4.11
C VAL A 332 12.95 -15.62 5.08
N ALA A 333 12.36 -16.56 5.81
CA ALA A 333 11.32 -16.29 6.80
C ALA A 333 11.81 -15.39 7.97
N GLU A 334 13.07 -15.52 8.34
CA GLU A 334 13.68 -14.77 9.45
C GLU A 334 14.37 -13.47 9.00
N ARG A 335 14.38 -13.16 7.70
CA ARG A 335 15.13 -12.03 7.17
C ARG A 335 14.47 -10.70 7.49
N ASP A 336 15.27 -9.76 7.98
CA ASP A 336 14.89 -8.36 8.10
C ASP A 336 15.05 -7.60 6.78
N LYS A 337 14.17 -6.61 6.59
CA LYS A 337 14.19 -5.73 5.42
C LYS A 337 14.47 -4.27 5.82
N LYS A 338 15.11 -3.53 4.92
CA LYS A 338 15.23 -2.06 4.96
C LYS A 338 14.09 -1.41 4.17
N ALA A 339 13.69 -0.21 4.56
CA ALA A 339 12.68 0.52 3.79
C ALA A 339 13.15 0.75 2.34
N VAL A 340 12.24 0.58 1.38
CA VAL A 340 12.56 0.40 -0.05
C VAL A 340 13.37 1.56 -0.63
N GLN A 341 13.09 2.79 -0.22
CA GLN A 341 13.79 3.99 -0.67
C GLN A 341 15.26 4.02 -0.25
N TYR A 342 15.61 3.38 0.87
CA TYR A 342 16.99 3.26 1.35
C TYR A 342 17.65 1.99 0.82
N GLY A 343 16.91 0.89 0.77
CA GLY A 343 17.40 -0.41 0.32
C GLY A 343 17.77 -0.44 -1.16
N SER A 344 16.98 0.22 -2.01
CA SER A 344 17.22 0.42 -3.45
C SER A 344 18.23 1.53 -3.77
N LEU A 345 18.62 2.34 -2.78
CA LEU A 345 19.43 3.56 -2.88
C LEU A 345 18.77 4.77 -3.57
N VAL A 346 17.47 4.70 -3.90
CA VAL A 346 16.73 5.82 -4.53
C VAL A 346 16.82 7.11 -3.71
N ALA A 347 16.60 7.07 -2.40
CA ALA A 347 16.65 8.26 -1.55
C ALA A 347 18.04 8.94 -1.60
N ARG A 348 19.11 8.13 -1.68
CA ARG A 348 20.48 8.63 -1.78
C ARG A 348 20.72 9.31 -3.13
N GLU A 349 20.28 8.67 -4.21
CA GLU A 349 20.50 9.18 -5.55
C GLU A 349 19.66 10.42 -5.85
N LEU A 350 18.41 10.49 -5.35
CA LEU A 350 17.59 11.69 -5.47
C LEU A 350 18.14 12.87 -4.65
N ASP A 351 18.65 12.65 -3.43
CA ASP A 351 19.41 13.69 -2.68
C ASP A 351 20.65 14.16 -3.47
N ARG A 352 21.34 13.24 -4.14
CA ARG A 352 22.53 13.56 -4.95
C ARG A 352 22.15 14.43 -6.14
N LEU A 353 21.09 14.09 -6.87
CA LEU A 353 20.56 14.84 -8.01
C LEU A 353 20.12 16.24 -7.59
N ALA A 354 19.30 16.35 -6.53
CA ALA A 354 18.89 17.64 -5.97
C ALA A 354 20.08 18.56 -5.69
N ARG A 355 21.14 18.01 -5.07
CA ARG A 355 22.37 18.77 -4.77
C ARG A 355 23.14 19.18 -6.02
N GLN A 356 23.13 18.38 -7.09
CA GLN A 356 23.76 18.73 -8.37
C GLN A 356 23.04 19.90 -9.04
N HIS A 357 21.70 19.94 -8.95
CA HIS A 357 20.84 21.01 -9.48
C HIS A 357 20.74 22.24 -8.57
N GLY A 358 21.56 22.30 -7.51
CA GLY A 358 21.68 23.50 -6.66
C GLY A 358 20.84 23.48 -5.39
N TYR A 359 19.99 22.46 -5.19
CA TYR A 359 19.20 22.26 -3.98
C TYR A 359 20.07 21.64 -2.87
N LYS A 360 20.69 22.50 -2.06
CA LYS A 360 21.66 22.08 -1.03
C LYS A 360 20.95 21.71 0.27
N ARG A 361 21.49 20.77 1.04
CA ARG A 361 20.99 20.34 2.37
C ARG A 361 20.77 21.45 3.42
N ARG A 362 21.37 22.63 3.21
CA ARG A 362 21.14 23.81 4.06
C ARG A 362 19.82 24.52 3.76
N MET A 363 19.20 24.20 2.61
CA MET A 363 17.86 24.63 2.26
C MET A 363 16.91 23.67 2.95
N ASP A 364 15.94 24.24 3.64
CA ASP A 364 14.88 23.44 4.23
C ASP A 364 14.13 22.69 3.12
N ASP A 365 13.83 21.42 3.37
CA ASP A 365 13.18 20.49 2.43
C ASP A 365 13.73 20.52 1.00
N HIS A 366 15.07 20.43 0.86
CA HIS A 366 15.73 20.63 -0.44
C HIS A 366 15.37 19.58 -1.49
N VAL A 367 14.98 18.36 -1.09
CA VAL A 367 14.60 17.31 -2.05
C VAL A 367 13.20 17.55 -2.59
N SER A 368 12.21 17.90 -1.76
CA SER A 368 10.87 18.22 -2.26
C SER A 368 10.89 19.43 -3.19
N LYS A 369 11.69 20.45 -2.86
CA LYS A 369 11.91 21.61 -3.76
C LYS A 369 12.53 21.25 -5.10
N TYR A 370 13.39 20.22 -5.13
CA TYR A 370 13.93 19.72 -6.39
C TYR A 370 12.87 18.94 -7.16
N ILE A 371 12.07 18.09 -6.49
CA ILE A 371 10.93 17.40 -7.10
C ILE A 371 9.98 18.41 -7.74
N GLU A 372 9.59 19.46 -7.01
CA GLU A 372 8.72 20.53 -7.53
C GLU A 372 9.33 21.23 -8.75
N SER A 373 10.66 21.39 -8.78
CA SER A 373 11.33 22.00 -9.93
C SER A 373 11.28 21.17 -11.21
N LEU A 374 11.24 19.83 -11.08
CA LEU A 374 11.11 18.93 -12.24
C LEU A 374 9.72 19.03 -12.90
N LEU A 375 8.72 19.60 -12.21
CA LEU A 375 7.37 19.80 -12.74
C LEU A 375 7.23 21.11 -13.51
N ALA A 376 8.12 22.08 -13.27
CA ALA A 376 8.06 23.40 -13.91
C ALA A 376 8.69 23.43 -15.32
N ASP A 377 9.40 22.36 -15.68
CA ASP A 377 10.08 22.19 -16.97
C ASP A 377 9.20 21.45 -18.02
N GLU A 378 7.97 21.05 -17.66
CA GLU A 378 6.91 20.54 -18.56
C GLU A 378 5.93 21.65 -18.98
#